data_AF-A0AAW1X0P8-F1
#
_entry.id   AF-A0AAW1X0P8-F1
#
_cell.length_a   1.000
_cell.length_b   1.000
_cell.length_c   1.000
_cell.angle_alpha   90.00
_cell.angle_beta   90.00
_cell.angle_gamma   90.00
#
_symmetry.space_group_name_H-M   'P 1'
#
loop_
_entity.id
_entity.type
_entity.pdbx_description
1 polymer ?
#
loop_
_entity_poly.entity_id
_entity_poly.type
_entity_poly.pdbx_seq_one_letter_code
_entity_poly.pdbx_strand_id
1 'polypeptide(L)'
;MTDFNNFITDTNLCDTPLQNAEFTWSNNMENAIWCRLDRFLFSTEWEDNFPDVRQLALPRVTSDHCPVLLDTIKVKWGPTPFRFENIWLEHHLFKDNFKNWWGEESVFGWEGFKFMRKLRGLKEKIKVWSKETFGNVGGEKRELEELIKQLDTEEKSDNLCVLKRNQREAARERLEHLVFQDEIRWRQKAKLACAKEGDGNTRLFHKVVNGRRKRNFIEKIEVANGLVVEDELIIEQEIISFYEKLYTSTFEGNWGKVAASGFCVVVPDFFYGDPFVYDNNKPLAVWLEDHGTDKGFEDAKSVIDALKGKGFSAIGAAGFCWGAKVVTELANSEFIQAAVLLHPSSIGPDDIEGMGSTA
;
A
#
# COMPACT_ATOMS: atom_id res chain seq x y z
N MET A 1 -32.48 4.83 18.50
CA MET A 1 -31.21 4.18 18.08
C MET A 1 -30.02 4.59 18.96
N THR A 2 -29.99 5.80 19.53
CA THR A 2 -28.90 6.25 20.41
C THR A 2 -28.66 5.31 21.60
N ASP A 3 -29.72 4.92 22.33
CA ASP A 3 -29.56 4.03 23.50
C ASP A 3 -29.01 2.65 23.14
N PHE A 4 -29.38 2.12 21.97
CA PHE A 4 -28.85 0.84 21.49
C PHE A 4 -27.39 0.95 21.04
N ASN A 5 -27.02 2.05 20.39
CA ASN A 5 -25.62 2.32 20.03
C ASN A 5 -24.76 2.56 21.28
N ASN A 6 -25.31 3.22 22.31
CA ASN A 6 -24.68 3.37 23.60
C ASN A 6 -24.47 2.00 24.25
N PHE A 7 -25.50 1.14 24.28
CA PHE A 7 -25.37 -0.24 24.78
C PHE A 7 -24.25 -1.02 24.06
N ILE A 8 -24.17 -0.96 22.73
CA ILE A 8 -23.10 -1.62 21.96
C ILE A 8 -21.72 -1.08 22.38
N THR A 9 -21.61 0.25 22.52
CA THR A 9 -20.37 0.91 22.89
C THR A 9 -19.96 0.56 24.33
N ASP A 10 -20.89 0.64 25.28
CA ASP A 10 -20.69 0.38 26.71
C ASP A 10 -20.32 -1.08 26.98
N THR A 11 -20.83 -2.00 26.17
CA THR A 11 -20.52 -3.44 26.26
C THR A 11 -19.32 -3.88 25.41
N ASN A 12 -18.69 -2.96 24.69
CA ASN A 12 -17.58 -3.23 23.76
C ASN A 12 -17.88 -4.34 22.75
N LEU A 13 -19.14 -4.43 22.29
CA LEU A 13 -19.53 -5.37 21.25
C LEU A 13 -19.13 -4.86 19.87
N CYS A 14 -18.66 -5.77 19.04
CA CYS A 14 -18.32 -5.51 17.65
C CYS A 14 -19.56 -5.66 16.76
N ASP A 15 -19.90 -4.58 16.05
CA ASP A 15 -20.88 -4.57 14.96
C ASP A 15 -20.13 -4.47 13.62
N THR A 16 -19.93 -5.60 12.96
CA THR A 16 -19.27 -5.63 11.63
C THR A 16 -20.29 -5.24 10.56
N PRO A 17 -19.95 -4.39 9.58
CA PRO A 17 -20.87 -4.04 8.50
C PRO A 17 -21.23 -5.27 7.64
N LEU A 18 -22.40 -5.21 7.01
CA LEU A 18 -22.80 -6.17 5.99
C LEU A 18 -21.92 -5.95 4.74
N GLN A 19 -21.35 -7.03 4.18
CA GLN A 19 -20.43 -6.89 3.04
C GLN A 19 -21.15 -6.76 1.70
N ASN A 20 -22.31 -7.41 1.54
CA ASN A 20 -23.03 -7.51 0.27
C ASN A 20 -24.34 -6.71 0.21
N ALA A 21 -24.70 -5.99 1.28
CA ALA A 21 -25.91 -5.17 1.37
C ALA A 21 -25.75 -4.07 2.42
N GLU A 22 -26.55 -3.01 2.34
CA GLU A 22 -26.57 -1.93 3.36
C GLU A 22 -27.70 -2.13 4.39
N PHE A 23 -28.76 -2.83 4.01
CA PHE A 23 -30.00 -2.93 4.77
C PHE A 23 -30.46 -4.38 4.89
N THR A 24 -31.13 -4.69 5.99
CA THR A 24 -31.70 -6.02 6.26
C THR A 24 -33.21 -6.02 6.28
N TRP A 25 -33.85 -4.86 6.26
CA TRP A 25 -35.31 -4.75 6.26
C TRP A 25 -35.79 -3.72 5.25
N SER A 26 -36.96 -3.95 4.65
CA SER A 26 -37.73 -2.89 3.99
C SER A 26 -39.22 -3.06 4.21
N ASN A 27 -39.93 -1.94 4.26
CA ASN A 27 -41.39 -1.91 4.33
C ASN A 27 -42.11 -2.41 3.04
N ASN A 28 -41.38 -2.75 1.98
CA ASN A 28 -41.90 -3.28 0.71
C ASN A 28 -42.98 -2.38 0.06
N MET A 29 -42.93 -1.06 0.28
CA MET A 29 -43.83 -0.09 -0.34
C MET A 29 -43.20 0.54 -1.60
N GLU A 30 -44.00 1.23 -2.42
CA GLU A 30 -43.55 1.87 -3.67
C GLU A 30 -42.42 2.89 -3.43
N ASN A 31 -42.50 3.64 -2.32
CA ASN A 31 -41.39 4.42 -1.77
C ASN A 31 -40.77 3.67 -0.60
N ALA A 32 -39.99 2.65 -0.92
CA ALA A 32 -39.44 1.71 0.04
C ALA A 32 -38.52 2.42 1.06
N ILE A 33 -38.81 2.24 2.35
CA ILE A 33 -37.92 2.63 3.44
C ILE A 33 -37.06 1.42 3.76
N TRP A 34 -35.75 1.63 3.92
CA TRP A 34 -34.78 0.58 4.19
C TRP A 34 -34.12 0.83 5.55
N CYS A 35 -33.97 -0.23 6.34
CA CYS A 35 -33.34 -0.17 7.66
C CYS A 35 -32.44 -1.39 7.88
N ARG A 36 -31.36 -1.21 8.63
CA ARG A 36 -30.54 -2.32 9.13
C ARG A 36 -31.02 -2.68 10.53
N LEU A 37 -31.97 -3.61 10.62
CA LEU A 37 -32.53 -4.06 11.90
C LEU A 37 -31.76 -5.27 12.42
N ASP A 38 -31.52 -6.25 11.57
CA ASP A 38 -30.84 -7.50 11.91
C ASP A 38 -29.32 -7.35 11.86
N ARG A 39 -28.65 -7.71 12.96
CA ARG A 39 -27.18 -7.79 13.00
C ARG A 39 -26.67 -8.75 14.09
N PHE A 40 -25.48 -9.32 13.88
CA PHE A 40 -24.74 -10.05 14.89
C PHE A 40 -23.86 -9.09 15.66
N LEU A 41 -23.88 -9.20 16.97
CA LEU A 41 -22.98 -8.51 17.89
C LEU A 41 -22.16 -9.57 18.61
N PHE A 42 -20.84 -9.40 18.63
CA PHE A 42 -19.93 -10.35 19.26
C PHE A 42 -18.82 -9.62 20.02
N SER A 43 -18.26 -10.27 21.03
CA SER A 43 -17.18 -9.68 21.82
C SER A 43 -15.87 -9.66 21.04
N THR A 44 -14.95 -8.79 21.47
CA THR A 44 -13.64 -8.67 20.84
C THR A 44 -12.81 -9.95 20.98
N GLU A 45 -12.98 -10.69 22.08
CA GLU A 45 -12.32 -11.99 22.34
C GLU A 45 -12.81 -13.06 21.36
N TRP A 46 -14.08 -13.00 20.97
CA TRP A 46 -14.61 -13.91 19.96
C TRP A 46 -14.04 -13.59 18.57
N GLU A 47 -13.95 -12.30 18.21
CA GLU A 47 -13.33 -11.87 16.95
C GLU A 47 -11.87 -12.30 16.84
N ASP A 48 -11.12 -12.28 17.96
CA ASP A 48 -9.73 -12.72 18.01
C ASP A 48 -9.56 -14.20 17.57
N ASN A 49 -10.60 -15.04 17.76
CA ASN A 49 -10.64 -16.44 17.30
C ASN A 49 -11.07 -16.59 15.83
N PHE A 50 -11.83 -15.63 15.30
CA PHE A 50 -12.38 -15.64 13.94
C PHE A 50 -12.04 -14.33 13.19
N PRO A 51 -10.76 -14.10 12.87
CA PRO A 51 -10.29 -12.81 12.33
C PRO A 51 -10.89 -12.47 10.96
N ASP A 52 -11.31 -13.49 10.21
CA ASP A 52 -11.88 -13.36 8.87
C ASP A 52 -13.42 -13.35 8.88
N VAL A 53 -14.06 -13.21 10.05
CA VAL A 53 -15.53 -13.20 10.17
C VAL A 53 -16.18 -12.12 9.31
N ARG A 54 -17.28 -12.50 8.65
CA ARG A 54 -18.09 -11.63 7.77
C ARG A 54 -19.55 -11.77 8.06
N GLN A 55 -20.27 -10.71 7.75
CA GLN A 55 -21.71 -10.68 7.84
C GLN A 55 -22.30 -10.44 6.45
N LEU A 56 -23.18 -11.34 6.02
CA LEU A 56 -23.81 -11.30 4.70
C LEU A 56 -25.33 -11.28 4.84
N ALA A 57 -26.01 -10.49 4.02
CA ALA A 57 -27.45 -10.57 3.85
C ALA A 57 -27.78 -11.63 2.81
N LEU A 58 -28.64 -12.57 3.16
CA LEU A 58 -29.17 -13.58 2.24
C LEU A 58 -30.39 -13.01 1.49
N PRO A 59 -30.72 -13.58 0.31
CA PRO A 59 -31.85 -13.14 -0.47
C PRO A 59 -33.16 -13.16 0.33
N ARG A 60 -33.91 -12.08 0.18
CA ARG A 60 -35.24 -11.93 0.74
C ARG A 60 -36.25 -12.65 -0.13
N VAL A 61 -36.66 -13.86 0.27
CA VAL A 61 -37.57 -14.69 -0.53
C VAL A 61 -39.04 -14.47 -0.13
N THR A 62 -39.33 -14.41 1.17
CA THR A 62 -40.72 -14.40 1.68
C THR A 62 -40.98 -13.43 2.83
N SER A 63 -39.95 -12.75 3.34
CA SER A 63 -40.02 -11.87 4.51
C SER A 63 -39.79 -10.41 4.10
N ASP A 64 -40.18 -9.46 4.93
CA ASP A 64 -39.72 -8.07 4.88
C ASP A 64 -38.30 -7.90 5.43
N HIS A 65 -37.75 -8.96 6.04
CA HIS A 65 -36.36 -9.10 6.46
C HIS A 65 -35.50 -9.96 5.51
N CYS A 66 -34.24 -9.60 5.36
CA CYS A 66 -33.18 -10.41 4.78
C CYS A 66 -32.57 -11.27 5.91
N PRO A 67 -32.56 -12.61 5.81
CA PRO A 67 -31.82 -13.44 6.75
C PRO A 67 -30.33 -13.06 6.74
N VAL A 68 -29.70 -13.05 7.90
CA VAL A 68 -28.29 -12.66 8.03
C VAL A 68 -27.42 -13.88 8.30
N LEU A 69 -26.39 -14.08 7.48
CA LEU A 69 -25.40 -15.14 7.63
C LEU A 69 -24.14 -14.57 8.29
N LEU A 70 -23.64 -15.27 9.30
CA LEU A 70 -22.31 -15.02 9.88
C LEU A 70 -21.35 -16.07 9.32
N ASP A 71 -20.48 -15.65 8.41
CA ASP A 71 -19.49 -16.53 7.78
C ASP A 71 -18.15 -16.41 8.51
N THR A 72 -17.59 -17.54 8.93
CA THR A 72 -16.28 -17.65 9.61
C THR A 72 -15.27 -18.45 8.80
N ILE A 73 -15.56 -18.74 7.52
CA ILE A 73 -14.67 -19.50 6.65
C ILE A 73 -13.37 -18.72 6.43
N LYS A 74 -12.25 -19.35 6.75
CA LYS A 74 -10.93 -18.78 6.49
C LYS A 74 -10.67 -18.75 4.99
N VAL A 75 -10.56 -17.55 4.42
CA VAL A 75 -10.21 -17.43 3.01
C VAL A 75 -8.71 -17.62 2.82
N LYS A 76 -8.34 -18.55 1.94
CA LYS A 76 -6.94 -18.87 1.64
C LYS A 76 -6.48 -18.17 0.36
N TRP A 77 -6.17 -16.88 0.46
CA TRP A 77 -5.53 -16.14 -0.63
C TRP A 77 -4.06 -16.56 -0.80
N GLY A 78 -3.83 -17.71 -1.42
CA GLY A 78 -2.54 -18.16 -1.93
C GLY A 78 -1.35 -18.02 -0.96
N PRO A 79 -0.11 -17.99 -1.48
CA PRO A 79 1.07 -17.72 -0.68
C PRO A 79 1.12 -16.24 -0.27
N THR A 80 1.45 -15.97 1.00
CA THR A 80 1.61 -14.60 1.49
C THR A 80 2.67 -13.84 0.68
N PRO A 81 2.36 -12.64 0.17
CA PRO A 81 3.32 -11.87 -0.60
C PRO A 81 4.51 -11.47 0.27
N PHE A 82 5.70 -11.44 -0.34
CA PHE A 82 6.88 -10.91 0.33
C PHE A 82 6.70 -9.42 0.62
N ARG A 83 6.94 -9.03 1.86
CA ARG A 83 6.93 -7.63 2.30
C ARG A 83 8.20 -7.37 3.08
N PHE A 84 8.79 -6.21 2.84
CA PHE A 84 9.95 -5.78 3.59
C PHE A 84 9.57 -5.53 5.05
N GLU A 85 10.28 -6.12 6.02
CA GLU A 85 10.04 -5.83 7.43
C GLU A 85 11.04 -4.81 7.95
N ASN A 86 10.56 -3.74 8.57
CA ASN A 86 11.42 -2.68 9.08
C ASN A 86 12.37 -3.18 10.17
N ILE A 87 12.00 -4.26 10.86
CA ILE A 87 12.84 -4.86 11.91
C ILE A 87 14.18 -5.36 11.39
N TRP A 88 14.28 -5.67 10.10
CA TRP A 88 15.54 -6.09 9.50
C TRP A 88 16.58 -4.98 9.57
N LEU A 89 16.18 -3.71 9.51
CA LEU A 89 17.08 -2.56 9.59
C LEU A 89 17.74 -2.41 10.96
N GLU A 90 17.11 -2.91 12.02
CA GLU A 90 17.64 -2.90 13.38
C GLU A 90 18.70 -3.99 13.62
N HIS A 91 18.75 -5.01 12.75
CA HIS A 91 19.73 -6.08 12.90
C HIS A 91 21.11 -5.61 12.44
N HIS A 92 22.10 -5.67 13.35
CA HIS A 92 23.47 -5.19 13.12
C HIS A 92 24.11 -5.70 11.81
N LEU A 93 23.89 -6.98 11.43
CA LEU A 93 24.44 -7.54 10.17
C LEU A 93 23.65 -7.20 8.91
N PHE A 94 22.45 -6.62 8.99
CA PHE A 94 21.58 -6.51 7.82
C PHE A 94 22.18 -5.62 6.72
N LYS A 95 22.77 -4.48 7.09
CA LYS A 95 23.35 -3.53 6.11
C LYS A 95 24.53 -4.16 5.36
N ASP A 96 25.39 -4.87 6.06
CA ASP A 96 26.56 -5.55 5.47
C ASP A 96 26.12 -6.70 4.58
N ASN A 97 25.19 -7.53 5.07
CA ASN A 97 24.59 -8.61 4.29
C ASN A 97 23.93 -8.08 3.01
N PHE A 98 23.13 -7.02 3.11
CA PHE A 98 22.48 -6.39 1.95
C PHE A 98 23.50 -5.93 0.91
N LYS A 99 24.58 -5.27 1.34
CA LYS A 99 25.64 -4.81 0.45
C LYS A 99 26.31 -5.97 -0.29
N ASN A 100 26.59 -7.07 0.42
CA ASN A 100 27.16 -8.28 -0.16
C ASN A 100 26.18 -8.91 -1.17
N TRP A 101 24.94 -9.13 -0.77
CA TRP A 101 23.90 -9.73 -1.62
C TRP A 101 23.65 -8.94 -2.91
N TRP A 102 23.71 -7.61 -2.82
CA TRP A 102 23.53 -6.71 -3.97
C TRP A 102 24.70 -6.77 -4.97
N GLY A 103 25.92 -7.00 -4.47
CA GLY A 103 27.15 -7.09 -5.26
C GLY A 103 27.38 -8.46 -5.91
N GLU A 104 26.81 -9.52 -5.37
CA GLU A 104 27.02 -10.90 -5.84
C GLU A 104 26.41 -11.20 -7.22
N GLU A 105 25.34 -10.50 -7.61
CA GLU A 105 24.67 -10.75 -8.90
C GLU A 105 25.14 -9.77 -9.98
N SER A 106 25.79 -10.29 -11.02
CA SER A 106 25.97 -9.60 -12.30
C SER A 106 24.88 -10.06 -13.26
N VAL A 107 24.01 -9.14 -13.65
CA VAL A 107 22.92 -9.38 -14.60
C VAL A 107 23.22 -8.60 -15.87
N PHE A 108 23.03 -9.23 -17.03
CA PHE A 108 23.15 -8.60 -18.34
C PHE A 108 21.78 -8.14 -18.84
N GLY A 109 21.74 -7.02 -19.57
CA GLY A 109 20.52 -6.40 -20.10
C GLY A 109 20.49 -4.88 -19.92
N TRP A 110 19.37 -4.24 -20.26
CA TRP A 110 19.13 -2.83 -19.93
C TRP A 110 19.00 -2.65 -18.41
N GLU A 111 19.34 -1.46 -17.91
CA GLU A 111 19.46 -1.20 -16.46
C GLU A 111 18.18 -1.46 -15.68
N GLY A 112 17.00 -1.18 -16.26
CA GLY A 112 15.71 -1.52 -15.64
C GLY A 112 15.53 -3.02 -15.39
N PHE A 113 15.94 -3.85 -16.37
CA PHE A 113 15.91 -5.30 -16.20
C PHE A 113 16.95 -5.79 -15.20
N LYS A 114 18.16 -5.22 -15.20
CA LYS A 114 19.19 -5.53 -14.21
C LYS A 114 18.70 -5.24 -12.80
N PHE A 115 18.13 -4.06 -12.59
CA PHE A 115 17.56 -3.63 -11.30
C PHE A 115 16.46 -4.58 -10.83
N MET A 116 15.48 -4.88 -11.69
CA MET A 116 14.36 -5.79 -11.35
C MET A 116 14.84 -7.21 -11.04
N ARG A 117 15.85 -7.70 -11.77
CA ARG A 117 16.45 -9.02 -11.51
C ARG A 117 17.21 -9.05 -10.20
N LYS A 118 18.02 -8.03 -9.91
CA LYS A 118 18.73 -7.89 -8.63
C LYS A 118 17.77 -7.84 -7.45
N LEU A 119 16.68 -7.09 -7.55
CA LEU A 119 15.64 -7.06 -6.52
C LEU A 119 15.00 -8.44 -6.29
N ARG A 120 14.79 -9.21 -7.36
CA ARG A 120 14.26 -10.58 -7.27
C ARG A 120 15.25 -11.51 -6.56
N GLY A 121 16.54 -11.48 -6.92
CA GLY A 121 17.57 -12.28 -6.27
C GLY A 121 17.73 -11.92 -4.78
N LEU A 122 17.78 -10.62 -4.50
CA LEU A 122 17.84 -10.07 -3.15
C LEU A 122 16.65 -10.52 -2.29
N LYS A 123 15.43 -10.50 -2.83
CA LYS A 123 14.22 -10.97 -2.14
C LYS A 123 14.36 -12.41 -1.64
N GLU A 124 14.91 -13.32 -2.43
CA GLU A 124 15.04 -14.73 -2.03
C GLU A 124 16.10 -14.90 -0.94
N LYS A 125 17.21 -14.16 -1.00
CA LYS A 125 18.24 -14.15 0.06
C LYS A 125 17.71 -13.61 1.38
N ILE A 126 16.99 -12.48 1.34
CA ILE A 126 16.37 -11.88 2.52
C ILE A 126 15.35 -12.83 3.14
N LYS A 127 14.56 -13.55 2.35
CA LYS A 127 13.60 -14.54 2.86
C LYS A 127 14.27 -15.64 3.67
N VAL A 128 15.35 -16.23 3.15
CA VAL A 128 16.09 -17.31 3.83
C VAL A 128 16.68 -16.78 5.13
N TRP A 129 17.43 -15.68 5.06
CA TRP A 129 18.06 -15.05 6.22
C TRP A 129 17.04 -14.62 7.28
N SER A 130 15.91 -14.04 6.88
CA SER A 130 14.83 -13.61 7.78
C SER A 130 14.22 -14.81 8.52
N LYS A 131 14.00 -15.93 7.81
CA LYS A 131 13.51 -17.17 8.42
C LYS A 131 14.50 -17.75 9.43
N GLU A 132 15.80 -17.73 9.13
CA GLU A 132 16.83 -18.24 10.02
C GLU A 132 17.03 -17.35 11.26
N THR A 133 16.96 -16.03 11.07
CA THR A 133 17.26 -15.06 12.12
C THR A 133 16.05 -14.75 13.01
N PHE A 134 14.84 -14.73 12.42
CA PHE A 134 13.61 -14.32 13.11
C PHE A 134 12.45 -15.31 13.01
N GLY A 135 12.68 -16.52 12.48
CA GLY A 135 11.60 -17.50 12.24
C GLY A 135 11.05 -18.15 13.51
N ASN A 136 11.85 -18.28 14.57
CA ASN A 136 11.45 -18.96 15.81
C ASN A 136 11.09 -18.01 16.98
N VAL A 137 10.70 -16.77 16.69
CA VAL A 137 10.39 -15.78 17.75
C VAL A 137 9.30 -16.27 18.72
N GLY A 138 8.25 -16.92 18.22
CA GLY A 138 7.16 -17.41 19.07
C GLY A 138 7.51 -18.64 19.92
N GLY A 139 8.48 -19.45 19.49
CA GLY A 139 9.01 -20.55 20.30
C GLY A 139 9.90 -20.01 21.41
N GLU A 140 10.81 -19.11 21.04
CA GLU A 140 11.75 -18.48 21.97
C GLU A 140 11.02 -17.71 23.09
N LYS A 141 9.97 -16.95 22.77
CA LYS A 141 9.14 -16.28 23.78
C LYS A 141 8.57 -17.25 24.82
N ARG A 142 8.03 -18.38 24.37
CA ARG A 142 7.42 -19.39 25.23
C ARG A 142 8.44 -20.08 26.13
N GLU A 143 9.63 -20.36 25.59
CA GLU A 143 10.74 -20.93 26.35
C GLU A 143 11.22 -19.98 27.44
N LEU A 144 11.34 -18.68 27.13
CA LEU A 144 11.72 -17.65 28.09
C LEU A 144 10.65 -17.44 29.17
N GLU A 145 9.37 -17.40 28.80
CA GLU A 145 8.25 -17.31 29.75
C GLU A 145 8.21 -18.52 30.70
N GLU A 146 8.41 -19.73 30.17
CA GLU A 146 8.45 -20.94 30.98
C GLU A 146 9.69 -20.97 31.90
N LEU A 147 10.85 -20.51 31.43
CA LEU A 147 12.06 -20.36 32.26
C LEU A 147 11.82 -19.38 33.41
N ILE A 148 11.23 -18.21 33.13
CA ILE A 148 10.91 -17.21 34.16
C ILE A 148 9.94 -17.81 35.19
N LYS A 149 8.90 -18.51 34.73
CA LYS A 149 7.92 -19.17 35.59
C LYS A 149 8.54 -20.26 36.47
N GLN A 150 9.49 -21.04 35.95
CA GLN A 150 10.23 -22.03 36.71
C GLN A 150 11.06 -21.36 37.81
N LEU A 151 11.81 -20.31 37.47
CA LEU A 151 12.62 -19.56 38.44
C LEU A 151 11.77 -18.88 39.53
N ASP A 152 10.60 -18.35 39.18
CA ASP A 152 9.66 -17.76 40.14
C ASP A 152 9.01 -18.82 41.05
N THR A 153 8.88 -20.06 40.57
CA THR A 153 8.40 -21.19 41.38
C THR A 153 9.49 -21.67 42.35
N GLU A 154 10.72 -21.75 41.89
CA GLU A 154 11.88 -22.08 42.73
C GLU A 154 12.08 -21.05 43.85
N GLU A 155 11.94 -19.75 43.56
CA GLU A 155 12.05 -18.66 44.55
C GLU A 155 11.03 -18.78 45.70
N LYS A 156 9.84 -19.33 45.42
CA LYS A 156 8.82 -19.60 46.45
C LYS A 156 9.21 -20.74 47.38
N SER A 157 10.03 -21.68 46.90
CA SER A 157 10.47 -22.83 47.68
C SER A 157 11.78 -22.58 48.43
N ASP A 158 12.72 -21.83 47.84
CA ASP A 158 14.01 -21.50 48.42
C ASP A 158 14.59 -20.23 47.80
N ASN A 159 15.54 -19.56 48.46
CA ASN A 159 16.14 -18.33 47.93
C ASN A 159 16.98 -18.60 46.67
N LEU A 160 16.73 -17.85 45.59
CA LEU A 160 17.53 -17.93 44.37
C LEU A 160 18.98 -17.51 44.60
N CYS A 161 19.93 -18.32 44.09
CA CYS A 161 21.33 -17.93 44.03
C CYS A 161 21.58 -16.83 42.97
N VAL A 162 22.70 -16.13 43.09
CA VAL A 162 23.07 -15.01 42.20
C VAL A 162 23.07 -15.42 40.72
N LEU A 163 23.54 -16.62 40.39
CA LEU A 163 23.56 -17.12 39.01
C LEU A 163 22.15 -17.24 38.42
N LYS A 164 21.20 -17.80 39.17
CA LYS A 164 19.82 -17.95 38.71
C LYS A 164 19.08 -16.61 38.63
N ARG A 165 19.41 -15.65 39.50
CA ARG A 165 18.91 -14.27 39.38
C ARG A 165 19.40 -13.60 38.08
N ASN A 166 20.69 -13.73 37.76
CA ASN A 166 21.25 -13.20 36.51
C ASN A 166 20.62 -13.87 35.28
N GLN A 167 20.36 -15.19 35.35
CA GLN A 167 19.64 -15.90 34.29
C GLN A 167 18.22 -15.35 34.09
N ARG A 168 17.50 -15.04 35.18
CA ARG A 168 16.17 -14.43 35.10
C ARG A 168 16.21 -13.06 34.44
N GLU A 169 17.14 -12.20 34.85
CA GLU A 169 17.28 -10.85 34.28
C GLU A 169 17.62 -10.92 32.78
N ALA A 170 18.55 -11.79 32.38
CA ALA A 170 18.86 -12.01 30.96
C ALA A 170 17.65 -12.53 30.17
N ALA A 171 16.85 -13.43 30.76
CA ALA A 171 15.64 -13.94 30.12
C ALA A 171 14.57 -12.83 29.95
N ARG A 172 14.42 -11.94 30.94
CA ARG A 172 13.52 -10.78 30.88
C ARG A 172 13.96 -9.78 29.81
N GLU A 173 15.23 -9.40 29.80
CA GLU A 173 15.78 -8.49 28.79
C GLU A 173 15.57 -9.04 27.37
N ARG A 174 15.80 -10.34 27.19
CA ARG A 174 15.56 -11.00 25.90
C ARG A 174 14.08 -11.00 25.53
N LEU A 175 13.19 -11.29 26.47
CA LEU A 175 11.75 -11.29 26.25
C LEU A 175 11.25 -9.88 25.87
N GLU A 176 11.69 -8.84 26.58
CA GLU A 176 11.39 -7.44 26.28
C GLU A 176 11.84 -7.08 24.87
N HIS A 177 13.06 -7.47 24.48
CA HIS A 177 13.55 -7.26 23.13
C HIS A 177 12.64 -7.94 22.09
N LEU A 178 12.25 -9.20 22.29
CA LEU A 178 11.35 -9.91 21.36
C LEU A 178 9.93 -9.30 21.31
N VAL A 179 9.43 -8.75 22.42
CA VAL A 179 8.16 -8.00 22.46
C VAL A 179 8.27 -6.73 21.62
N PHE A 180 9.35 -5.97 21.78
CA PHE A 180 9.62 -4.77 21.00
C PHE A 180 9.73 -5.06 19.49
N GLN A 181 10.40 -6.14 19.11
CA GLN A 181 10.48 -6.56 17.70
C GLN A 181 9.10 -6.85 17.09
N ASP A 182 8.23 -7.55 17.82
CA ASP A 182 6.88 -7.83 17.37
C ASP A 182 6.03 -6.57 17.30
N GLU A 183 6.21 -5.62 18.23
CA GLU A 183 5.54 -4.34 18.19
C GLU A 183 5.86 -3.58 16.89
N ILE A 184 7.13 -3.50 16.49
CA ILE A 184 7.56 -2.88 15.22
C ILE A 184 6.86 -3.54 14.03
N ARG A 185 6.83 -4.88 13.99
CA ARG A 185 6.18 -5.65 12.91
C ARG A 185 4.69 -5.34 12.83
N TRP A 186 4.00 -5.33 13.95
CA TRP A 186 2.56 -5.08 14.00
C TRP A 186 2.23 -3.63 13.66
N ARG A 187 3.02 -2.67 14.13
CA ARG A 187 2.92 -1.26 13.77
C ARG A 187 3.07 -1.05 12.27
N GLN A 188 4.07 -1.67 11.66
CA GLN A 188 4.30 -1.61 10.22
C GLN A 188 3.12 -2.20 9.42
N LYS A 189 2.60 -3.37 9.84
CA LYS A 189 1.44 -4.00 9.21
C LYS A 189 0.18 -3.13 9.33
N ALA A 190 -0.05 -2.54 10.50
CA ALA A 190 -1.18 -1.67 10.76
C ALA A 190 -1.11 -0.36 9.96
N LYS A 191 0.08 0.06 9.51
CA LYS A 191 0.35 1.39 8.89
C LYS A 191 -0.10 2.53 9.81
N LEU A 192 0.18 2.42 11.10
CA LEU A 192 -0.10 3.45 12.10
C LEU A 192 1.20 4.03 12.65
N ALA A 193 1.27 5.36 12.78
CA ALA A 193 2.46 6.05 13.26
C ALA A 193 2.71 5.84 14.77
N CYS A 194 1.65 5.82 15.57
CA CYS A 194 1.73 5.55 17.01
C CYS A 194 0.34 5.18 17.58
N ALA A 195 0.28 4.36 18.62
CA ALA A 195 -0.90 4.25 19.48
C ALA A 195 -0.84 5.43 20.48
N LYS A 196 -1.91 6.21 20.62
CA LYS A 196 -1.95 7.36 21.54
C LYS A 196 -1.83 6.95 23.02
N GLU A 197 -2.09 5.68 23.32
CA GLU A 197 -2.00 5.11 24.67
C GLU A 197 -1.00 3.94 24.61
N GLY A 198 0.21 4.22 25.09
CA GLY A 198 1.39 3.37 25.00
C GLY A 198 1.42 2.23 26.00
N ASP A 199 0.47 1.29 25.89
CA ASP A 199 0.71 -0.05 26.40
C ASP A 199 1.41 -0.86 25.28
N GLY A 200 2.42 -1.67 25.63
CA GLY A 200 3.17 -2.55 24.70
C GLY A 200 2.31 -3.67 24.09
N ASN A 201 0.99 -3.51 24.13
CA ASN A 201 0.00 -4.45 23.69
C ASN A 201 -0.26 -4.30 22.18
N THR A 202 0.14 -5.31 21.40
CA THR A 202 -0.08 -5.33 19.96
C THR A 202 -1.55 -5.46 19.56
N ARG A 203 -2.47 -5.74 20.50
CA ARG A 203 -3.90 -6.00 20.23
C ARG A 203 -4.56 -4.89 19.41
N LEU A 204 -4.23 -3.63 19.64
CA LEU A 204 -4.72 -2.52 18.82
C LEU A 204 -4.29 -2.69 17.35
N PHE A 205 -3.01 -2.95 17.11
CA PHE A 205 -2.48 -3.17 15.76
C PHE A 205 -3.10 -4.40 15.10
N HIS A 206 -3.31 -5.49 15.84
CA HIS A 206 -4.02 -6.68 15.35
C HIS A 206 -5.43 -6.32 14.86
N LYS A 207 -6.21 -5.60 15.67
CA LYS A 207 -7.57 -5.16 15.31
C LYS A 207 -7.58 -4.28 14.05
N VAL A 208 -6.65 -3.33 13.96
CA VAL A 208 -6.52 -2.45 12.79
C VAL A 208 -6.16 -3.24 11.53
N VAL A 209 -5.24 -4.20 11.64
CA VAL A 209 -4.86 -5.09 10.54
C VAL A 209 -6.05 -5.95 10.11
N ASN A 210 -6.80 -6.53 11.04
CA ASN A 210 -7.99 -7.33 10.74
C ASN A 210 -9.09 -6.50 10.06
N GLY A 211 -9.39 -5.31 10.56
CA GLY A 211 -10.35 -4.40 9.93
C GLY A 211 -9.95 -4.00 8.51
N ARG A 212 -8.65 -3.76 8.27
CA ARG A 212 -8.13 -3.48 6.92
C ARG A 212 -8.17 -4.70 6.01
N ARG A 213 -7.92 -5.91 6.51
CA ARG A 213 -8.07 -7.15 5.76
C ARG A 213 -9.52 -7.34 5.31
N LYS A 214 -10.49 -7.15 6.22
CA LYS A 214 -11.93 -7.22 5.92
C LYS A 214 -12.34 -6.21 4.85
N ARG A 215 -11.86 -4.97 4.94
CA ARG A 215 -12.18 -3.90 3.96
C ARG A 215 -11.57 -4.13 2.58
N ASN A 216 -10.35 -4.65 2.53
CA ASN A 216 -9.64 -4.90 1.29
C ASN A 216 -9.94 -6.28 0.70
N PHE A 217 -10.88 -7.01 1.30
CA PHE A 217 -11.27 -8.32 0.81
C PHE A 217 -12.08 -8.15 -0.48
N ILE A 218 -11.60 -8.79 -1.55
CA ILE A 218 -12.31 -8.82 -2.83
C ILE A 218 -13.15 -10.10 -2.83
N GLU A 219 -14.46 -9.94 -2.63
CA GLU A 219 -15.42 -11.05 -2.67
C GLU A 219 -15.84 -11.37 -4.11
N LYS A 220 -16.04 -10.33 -4.92
CA LYS A 220 -16.51 -10.45 -6.30
C LYS A 220 -16.00 -9.29 -7.14
N ILE A 221 -15.90 -9.51 -8.45
CA ILE A 221 -15.56 -8.48 -9.42
C ILE A 221 -16.61 -8.44 -10.53
N GLU A 222 -16.82 -7.26 -11.10
CA GLU A 222 -17.63 -7.08 -12.30
C GLU A 222 -16.70 -6.99 -13.52
N VAL A 223 -16.87 -7.89 -14.49
CA VAL A 223 -16.08 -7.91 -15.73
C VAL A 223 -16.76 -7.10 -16.83
N ALA A 224 -16.06 -6.85 -17.94
CA ALA A 224 -16.47 -5.93 -19.02
C ALA A 224 -17.85 -6.18 -19.65
N ASN A 225 -18.44 -7.36 -19.43
CA ASN A 225 -19.78 -7.72 -19.93
C ASN A 225 -20.89 -7.54 -18.88
N GLY A 226 -20.61 -6.90 -17.74
CA GLY A 226 -21.53 -6.77 -16.61
C GLY A 226 -21.75 -8.09 -15.83
N LEU A 227 -20.95 -9.11 -16.14
CA LEU A 227 -20.98 -10.38 -15.41
C LEU A 227 -20.25 -10.21 -14.08
N VAL A 228 -20.90 -10.67 -13.00
CA VAL A 228 -20.31 -10.68 -11.67
C VAL A 228 -19.71 -12.07 -11.43
N VAL A 229 -18.43 -12.09 -11.09
CA VAL A 229 -17.67 -13.32 -10.83
C VAL A 229 -17.33 -13.38 -9.35
N GLU A 230 -17.62 -14.53 -8.73
CA GLU A 230 -17.36 -14.81 -7.31
C GLU A 230 -16.31 -15.93 -7.10
N ASP A 231 -15.95 -16.65 -8.18
CA ASP A 231 -14.95 -17.73 -8.11
C ASP A 231 -13.52 -17.17 -8.01
N GLU A 232 -12.78 -17.61 -6.99
CA GLU A 232 -11.42 -17.13 -6.68
C GLU A 232 -10.43 -17.32 -7.85
N LEU A 233 -10.50 -18.44 -8.57
CA LEU A 233 -9.60 -18.72 -9.69
C LEU A 233 -9.90 -17.83 -10.89
N ILE A 234 -11.18 -17.57 -11.15
CA ILE A 234 -11.60 -16.69 -12.23
C ILE A 234 -11.25 -15.24 -11.88
N ILE A 235 -11.48 -14.81 -10.63
CA ILE A 235 -11.07 -13.48 -10.14
C ILE A 235 -9.57 -13.27 -10.34
N GLU A 236 -8.73 -14.25 -9.96
CA GLU A 236 -7.28 -14.17 -10.15
C GLU A 236 -6.90 -14.01 -11.63
N GLN A 237 -7.48 -14.83 -12.52
CA GLN A 237 -7.22 -14.78 -13.96
C GLN A 237 -7.64 -13.46 -14.59
N GLU A 238 -8.81 -12.93 -14.23
CA GLU A 238 -9.32 -11.66 -14.74
C GLU A 238 -8.46 -10.48 -14.29
N ILE A 239 -8.01 -10.47 -13.02
CA ILE A 239 -7.08 -9.44 -12.52
C ILE A 239 -5.76 -9.50 -13.30
N ILE A 240 -5.20 -10.71 -13.49
CA ILE A 240 -3.97 -10.90 -14.27
C ILE A 240 -4.18 -10.41 -15.70
N SER A 241 -5.23 -10.85 -16.39
CA SER A 241 -5.53 -10.48 -17.77
C SER A 241 -5.71 -8.96 -17.92
N PHE A 242 -6.39 -8.32 -16.97
CA PHE A 242 -6.56 -6.87 -16.95
C PHE A 242 -5.22 -6.15 -16.90
N TYR A 243 -4.34 -6.52 -15.95
CA TYR A 243 -3.04 -5.87 -15.81
C TYR A 243 -2.07 -6.23 -16.95
N GLU A 244 -2.10 -7.47 -17.44
CA GLU A 244 -1.34 -7.86 -18.63
C GLU A 244 -1.76 -6.97 -19.80
N LYS A 245 -3.05 -6.87 -20.10
CA LYS A 245 -3.57 -5.99 -21.15
C LYS A 245 -3.18 -4.53 -20.92
N LEU A 246 -3.23 -4.04 -19.68
CA LEU A 246 -2.82 -2.67 -19.33
C LEU A 246 -1.34 -2.41 -19.60
N TYR A 247 -0.47 -3.40 -19.35
CA TYR A 247 0.98 -3.27 -19.51
C TYR A 247 1.50 -3.73 -20.88
N THR A 248 0.74 -4.53 -21.63
CA THR A 248 1.10 -5.02 -22.98
C THR A 248 0.35 -4.31 -24.10
N SER A 249 -0.73 -3.57 -23.81
CA SER A 249 -1.29 -2.65 -24.80
C SER A 249 -0.15 -1.76 -25.27
N THR A 250 0.11 -1.79 -26.58
CA THR A 250 1.14 -0.99 -27.24
C THR A 250 1.17 0.40 -26.64
N PHE A 251 2.36 0.91 -26.39
CA PHE A 251 2.67 2.24 -25.90
C PHE A 251 2.21 3.33 -26.90
N GLU A 252 0.96 3.31 -27.33
CA GLU A 252 0.18 4.52 -27.44
C GLU A 252 0.16 5.08 -26.02
N GLY A 253 1.22 5.80 -25.66
CA GLY A 253 1.40 6.36 -24.33
C GLY A 253 0.18 7.18 -23.94
N ASN A 254 0.09 7.62 -22.69
CA ASN A 254 -1.09 8.32 -22.15
C ASN A 254 -1.68 9.42 -23.07
N TRP A 255 -0.88 9.99 -24.00
CA TRP A 255 -1.32 10.86 -25.09
C TRP A 255 -2.34 10.25 -26.08
N GLY A 256 -2.33 8.94 -26.35
CA GLY A 256 -3.29 8.30 -27.27
C GLY A 256 -4.74 8.43 -26.81
N LYS A 257 -4.96 8.37 -25.48
CA LYS A 257 -6.29 8.63 -24.88
C LYS A 257 -6.71 10.09 -25.00
N VAL A 258 -5.76 11.01 -24.88
CA VAL A 258 -6.00 12.45 -25.06
C VAL A 258 -6.33 12.74 -26.53
N ALA A 259 -5.60 12.14 -27.47
CA ALA A 259 -5.89 12.24 -28.89
C ALA A 259 -7.27 11.67 -29.26
N ALA A 260 -7.62 10.50 -28.71
CA ALA A 260 -8.94 9.88 -28.88
C ALA A 260 -10.09 10.73 -28.31
N SER A 261 -9.80 11.64 -27.37
CA SER A 261 -10.78 12.58 -26.81
C SER A 261 -10.99 13.83 -27.68
N GLY A 262 -10.40 13.88 -28.88
CA GLY A 262 -10.59 14.95 -29.85
C GLY A 262 -9.53 16.05 -29.80
N PHE A 263 -8.45 15.88 -29.01
CA PHE A 263 -7.35 16.85 -28.93
C PHE A 263 -6.26 16.53 -29.96
N CYS A 264 -5.66 17.57 -30.54
CA CYS A 264 -4.40 17.43 -31.27
C CYS A 264 -3.26 17.32 -30.26
N VAL A 265 -2.55 16.19 -30.22
CA VAL A 265 -1.47 15.97 -29.26
C VAL A 265 -0.12 15.99 -29.98
N VAL A 266 0.80 16.78 -29.46
CA VAL A 266 2.19 16.85 -29.94
C VAL A 266 3.12 16.48 -28.80
N VAL A 267 4.05 15.56 -29.09
CA VAL A 267 5.11 15.17 -28.16
C VAL A 267 6.45 15.54 -28.81
N PRO A 268 6.96 16.76 -28.56
CA PRO A 268 8.22 17.20 -29.12
C PRO A 268 9.40 16.48 -28.47
N ASP A 269 10.42 16.16 -29.25
CA ASP A 269 11.69 15.66 -28.74
C ASP A 269 12.61 16.83 -28.38
N PHE A 270 12.55 17.27 -27.12
CA PHE A 270 13.41 18.34 -26.59
C PHE A 270 14.85 17.88 -26.30
N PHE A 271 15.16 16.60 -26.49
CA PHE A 271 16.50 16.05 -26.29
C PHE A 271 17.21 15.76 -27.61
N TYR A 272 16.58 16.01 -28.76
CA TYR A 272 17.19 15.86 -30.09
C TYR A 272 17.84 14.48 -30.30
N GLY A 273 17.24 13.43 -29.75
CA GLY A 273 17.78 12.07 -29.79
C GLY A 273 18.93 11.79 -28.81
N ASP A 274 19.24 12.66 -27.84
CA ASP A 274 20.19 12.44 -26.73
C ASP A 274 19.48 12.23 -25.38
N PRO A 275 18.67 11.16 -25.20
CA PRO A 275 18.02 10.90 -23.93
C PRO A 275 19.05 10.63 -22.84
N PHE A 276 18.76 11.08 -21.62
CA PHE A 276 19.64 10.77 -20.49
C PHE A 276 19.76 9.25 -20.26
N VAL A 277 20.98 8.74 -20.33
CA VAL A 277 21.32 7.35 -20.00
C VAL A 277 22.14 7.36 -18.72
N TYR A 278 21.68 6.63 -17.70
CA TYR A 278 22.45 6.42 -16.47
C TYR A 278 23.67 5.54 -16.76
N ASP A 279 24.78 6.17 -17.16
CA ASP A 279 26.10 5.56 -17.23
C ASP A 279 27.13 6.41 -16.46
N ASN A 280 28.30 5.83 -16.18
CA ASN A 280 29.37 6.53 -15.47
C ASN A 280 30.12 7.55 -16.36
N ASN A 281 29.77 7.68 -17.64
CA ASN A 281 30.49 8.51 -18.60
C ASN A 281 29.92 9.93 -18.68
N LYS A 282 28.59 10.10 -18.55
CA LYS A 282 27.93 11.42 -18.53
C LYS A 282 27.02 11.56 -17.29
N PRO A 283 27.57 12.05 -16.16
CA PRO A 283 26.78 12.29 -14.95
C PRO A 283 25.59 13.21 -15.23
N LEU A 284 24.49 13.04 -14.48
CA LEU A 284 23.25 13.82 -14.65
C LEU A 284 23.48 15.34 -14.65
N ALA A 285 24.40 15.83 -13.80
CA ALA A 285 24.74 17.25 -13.75
C ALA A 285 25.30 17.77 -15.09
N VAL A 286 26.15 16.98 -15.75
CA VAL A 286 26.74 17.33 -17.06
C VAL A 286 25.71 17.22 -18.17
N TRP A 287 24.83 16.21 -18.13
CA TRP A 287 23.73 16.12 -19.11
C TRP A 287 22.71 17.25 -18.98
N LEU A 288 22.45 17.71 -17.75
CA LEU A 288 21.58 18.86 -17.48
C LEU A 288 22.19 20.19 -17.95
N GLU A 289 23.50 20.33 -18.11
CA GLU A 289 24.10 21.51 -18.74
C GLU A 289 23.69 21.61 -20.23
N ASP A 290 23.62 20.48 -20.92
CA ASP A 290 23.22 20.40 -22.34
C ASP A 290 21.69 20.45 -22.54
N HIS A 291 20.93 20.02 -21.53
CA HIS A 291 19.48 19.80 -21.54
C HIS A 291 18.78 20.45 -20.34
N GLY A 292 19.20 21.66 -19.98
CA GLY A 292 18.58 22.45 -18.93
C GLY A 292 17.12 22.76 -19.24
N THR A 293 16.31 22.97 -18.21
CA THR A 293 14.87 23.29 -18.37
C THR A 293 14.66 24.60 -19.10
N ASP A 294 15.56 25.57 -18.96
CA ASP A 294 15.54 26.85 -19.69
C ASP A 294 15.55 26.64 -21.22
N LYS A 295 16.36 25.68 -21.69
CA LYS A 295 16.43 25.32 -23.11
C LYS A 295 15.16 24.61 -23.56
N GLY A 296 14.65 23.70 -22.72
CA GLY A 296 13.35 23.07 -22.94
C GLY A 296 12.20 24.07 -23.05
N PHE A 297 12.25 25.16 -22.28
CA PHE A 297 11.28 26.24 -22.31
C PHE A 297 11.35 27.05 -23.62
N GLU A 298 12.54 27.43 -24.08
CA GLU A 298 12.70 28.11 -25.39
C GLU A 298 12.27 27.22 -26.57
N ASP A 299 12.62 25.93 -26.54
CA ASP A 299 12.20 24.96 -27.55
C ASP A 299 10.68 24.79 -27.55
N ALA A 300 10.07 24.75 -26.36
CA ALA A 300 8.62 24.65 -26.23
C ALA A 300 7.89 25.88 -26.81
N LYS A 301 8.42 27.10 -26.65
CA LYS A 301 7.84 28.31 -27.29
C LYS A 301 7.77 28.16 -28.81
N SER A 302 8.85 27.67 -29.42
CA SER A 302 8.91 27.45 -30.87
C SER A 302 7.84 26.45 -31.34
N VAL A 303 7.59 25.39 -30.55
CA VAL A 303 6.50 24.43 -30.81
C VAL A 303 5.12 25.09 -30.68
N ILE A 304 4.91 25.91 -29.64
CA ILE A 304 3.66 26.63 -29.40
C ILE A 304 3.37 27.63 -30.53
N ASP A 305 4.37 28.37 -31.00
CA ASP A 305 4.22 29.32 -32.10
C ASP A 305 3.90 28.60 -33.42
N ALA A 306 4.52 27.45 -33.67
CA ALA A 306 4.17 26.61 -34.82
C ALA A 306 2.72 26.07 -34.75
N LEU A 307 2.22 25.76 -33.54
CA LEU A 307 0.83 25.36 -33.31
C LEU A 307 -0.14 26.53 -33.53
N LYS A 308 0.17 27.71 -33.00
CA LYS A 308 -0.62 28.93 -33.24
C LYS A 308 -0.67 29.27 -34.73
N GLY A 309 0.46 29.16 -35.44
CA GLY A 309 0.54 29.35 -36.90
C GLY A 309 -0.31 28.35 -37.70
N LYS A 310 -0.61 27.18 -37.15
CA LYS A 310 -1.54 26.18 -37.73
C LYS A 310 -3.01 26.43 -37.38
N GLY A 311 -3.32 27.49 -36.63
CA GLY A 311 -4.69 27.89 -36.29
C GLY A 311 -5.21 27.38 -34.94
N PHE A 312 -4.35 26.81 -34.09
CA PHE A 312 -4.75 26.39 -32.73
C PHE A 312 -4.77 27.60 -31.78
N SER A 313 -5.93 27.88 -31.18
CA SER A 313 -6.14 29.03 -30.27
C SER A 313 -6.05 28.67 -28.78
N ALA A 314 -6.28 27.40 -28.43
CA ALA A 314 -6.19 26.88 -27.07
C ALA A 314 -5.13 25.77 -27.01
N ILE A 315 -4.13 25.96 -26.16
CA ILE A 315 -2.97 25.10 -25.99
C ILE A 315 -2.82 24.80 -24.50
N GLY A 316 -2.89 23.52 -24.15
CA GLY A 316 -2.50 23.02 -22.83
C GLY A 316 -1.17 22.28 -22.90
N ALA A 317 -0.41 22.28 -21.81
CA ALA A 317 0.83 21.50 -21.71
C ALA A 317 0.80 20.57 -20.51
N ALA A 318 1.31 19.36 -20.70
CA ALA A 318 1.47 18.37 -19.65
C ALA A 318 2.94 17.95 -19.55
N GLY A 319 3.50 17.97 -18.35
CA GLY A 319 4.93 17.74 -18.11
C GLY A 319 5.17 16.64 -17.08
N PHE A 320 6.09 15.73 -17.38
CA PHE A 320 6.49 14.63 -16.50
C PHE A 320 7.92 14.86 -15.97
N CYS A 321 8.12 14.76 -14.66
CA CYS A 321 9.47 14.85 -14.05
C CYS A 321 10.20 16.16 -14.45
N TRP A 322 11.29 16.08 -15.22
CA TRP A 322 12.00 17.23 -15.80
C TRP A 322 11.07 18.15 -16.61
N GLY A 323 10.17 17.58 -17.43
CA GLY A 323 9.25 18.36 -18.26
C GLY A 323 8.19 19.12 -17.45
N ALA A 324 7.93 18.72 -16.20
CA ALA A 324 7.00 19.45 -15.33
C ALA A 324 7.55 20.84 -14.96
N LYS A 325 8.88 20.98 -14.84
CA LYS A 325 9.52 22.28 -14.60
C LYS A 325 9.39 23.20 -15.82
N VAL A 326 9.58 22.67 -17.02
CA VAL A 326 9.35 23.41 -18.28
C VAL A 326 7.89 23.89 -18.39
N VAL A 327 6.91 23.01 -18.08
CA VAL A 327 5.48 23.38 -18.10
C VAL A 327 5.14 24.44 -17.05
N THR A 328 5.82 24.42 -15.90
CA THR A 328 5.66 25.43 -14.84
C THR A 328 6.09 26.82 -15.34
N GLU A 329 7.21 26.91 -16.04
CA GLU A 329 7.69 28.17 -16.63
C GLU A 329 6.79 28.66 -17.76
N LEU A 330 6.24 27.75 -18.58
CA LEU A 330 5.23 28.08 -19.59
C LEU A 330 3.95 28.63 -19.00
N ALA A 331 3.50 28.08 -17.86
CA ALA A 331 2.32 28.54 -17.14
C ALA A 331 2.51 29.97 -16.61
N ASN A 332 3.69 30.27 -16.06
CA ASN A 332 4.05 31.60 -15.55
C ASN A 332 4.19 32.67 -16.65
N SER A 333 4.31 32.25 -17.92
CA SER A 333 4.56 33.13 -19.06
C SER A 333 3.35 33.29 -20.01
N GLU A 334 2.16 32.86 -19.59
CA GLU A 334 0.89 32.94 -20.34
C GLU A 334 0.89 32.30 -21.75
N PHE A 335 1.84 31.42 -22.07
CA PHE A 335 1.90 30.75 -23.37
C PHE A 335 0.83 29.66 -23.54
N ILE A 336 0.31 29.15 -22.43
CA ILE A 336 -0.62 28.02 -22.35
C ILE A 336 -1.83 28.38 -21.47
N GLN A 337 -3.00 27.82 -21.78
CA GLN A 337 -4.24 28.03 -21.02
C GLN A 337 -4.44 27.01 -19.90
N ALA A 338 -3.71 25.89 -19.95
CA ALA A 338 -3.78 24.86 -18.94
C ALA A 338 -2.43 24.17 -18.78
N ALA A 339 -2.03 23.93 -17.54
CA ALA A 339 -0.81 23.21 -17.17
C ALA A 339 -1.16 21.97 -16.35
N VAL A 340 -0.56 20.83 -16.70
CA VAL A 340 -0.71 19.57 -15.94
C VAL A 340 0.68 19.09 -15.53
N LEU A 341 0.93 19.05 -14.22
CA LEU A 341 2.23 18.65 -13.66
C LEU A 341 2.14 17.21 -13.14
N LEU A 342 2.98 16.33 -13.67
CA LEU A 342 2.97 14.90 -13.35
C LEU A 342 4.32 14.52 -12.73
N HIS A 343 4.28 14.15 -11.45
CA HIS A 343 5.45 13.75 -10.63
C HIS A 343 6.70 14.65 -10.81
N PRO A 344 6.60 15.98 -10.58
CA PRO A 344 7.72 16.90 -10.78
C PRO A 344 8.91 16.57 -9.88
N SER A 345 10.14 16.66 -10.41
CA SER A 345 11.38 16.34 -9.68
C SER A 345 12.12 17.55 -9.11
N SER A 346 11.75 18.78 -9.50
CA SER A 346 12.53 19.99 -9.21
C SER A 346 11.69 21.28 -9.27
N ILE A 347 10.57 21.33 -8.54
CA ILE A 347 9.73 22.53 -8.41
C ILE A 347 9.75 23.00 -6.95
N GLY A 348 10.13 24.25 -6.72
CA GLY A 348 10.12 24.92 -5.42
C GLY A 348 8.91 25.84 -5.23
N PRO A 349 8.70 26.39 -4.02
CA PRO A 349 7.61 27.34 -3.75
C PRO A 349 7.66 28.57 -4.68
N ASP A 350 8.84 29.12 -4.91
CA ASP A 350 9.06 30.32 -5.75
C ASP A 350 8.66 30.09 -7.23
N ASP A 351 8.67 28.85 -7.69
CA ASP A 351 8.27 28.48 -9.05
C ASP A 351 6.74 28.51 -9.24
N ILE A 352 5.99 28.40 -8.15
CA ILE A 352 4.54 28.28 -8.12
C ILE A 352 3.88 29.63 -7.80
N GLU A 353 4.57 30.55 -7.11
CA GLU A 353 4.02 31.87 -6.74
C GLU A 353 3.60 32.72 -7.95
N GLY A 354 4.19 32.49 -9.14
CA GLY A 354 3.81 33.14 -10.40
C GLY A 354 2.58 32.56 -11.10
N MET A 355 2.09 31.38 -10.68
CA MET A 355 0.90 30.75 -11.25
C MET A 355 -0.35 31.45 -10.70
N GLY A 356 -0.66 32.60 -11.26
CA GLY A 356 -1.82 33.40 -10.89
C GLY A 356 -3.08 32.56 -10.77
N SER A 357 -3.68 32.56 -9.58
CA SER A 357 -4.99 31.99 -9.30
C SER A 357 -6.04 32.63 -10.21
N THR A 358 -6.36 31.96 -11.31
CA THR A 358 -7.48 32.29 -12.20
C THR A 358 -8.33 31.06 -12.45
N ALA A 359 -9.13 30.74 -11.42
CA ALA A 359 -10.48 30.15 -11.40
C ALA A 359 -10.66 29.32 -10.14
#